data_AF-A0A1I0S426-F1
#
_entry.id   AF-A0A1I0S426-F1
#
_cell.length_a   1.000
_cell.length_b   1.000
_cell.length_c   1.000
_cell.angle_alpha   90.00
_cell.angle_beta   90.00
_cell.angle_gamma   90.00
#
_symmetry.space_group_name_H-M   'P 1'
#
loop_
_entity.id
_entity.type
_entity.pdbx_description
1 polymer ?
#
loop_
_entity_poly.entity_id
_entity_poly.type
_entity_poly.pdbx_seq_one_letter_code
_entity_poly.pdbx_strand_id
1 'polypeptide(L)'
;MKKKLFLASMLMSSLAFSQVGIHTSNPQGSFNVDGAKDNPATGTPNAAQQSNDLTVLNTGNVGIGTTAPVGKLHLYNPITGSEMGNDYVIDDESPISQIQGLVMRRSNAGNNLAQNDFIGAMLFNPKIGGTFGYAGAGMAGIYRGNGTTALTALALRVNSNQEAVRIDENANVGIGTSTPTERLDVAGNARVRTITPVTGSTVVTPVYSDANGVLVKASPSVTYGETTSNSVSLASGATGTLITGVTQGIYKAVVLTSDACVYVATAEYFVHNYSFNSSFSIRGITGLLSPSTTKGPTFNETNQTTTVTTWTGKPACQDGGNSTALNYTVTMPSAGTINVTNNGNVSRAYKIILTRLD
;
A
#
# COMPACT_ATOMS: atom_id res chain seq x y z
N MET A 1 -23.52 77.76 71.39
CA MET A 1 -22.11 77.35 71.19
C MET A 1 -22.05 75.85 70.97
N LYS A 2 -21.40 75.39 69.88
CA LYS A 2 -20.58 74.16 69.75
C LYS A 2 -21.32 72.80 69.98
N LYS A 3 -21.19 71.75 69.18
CA LYS A 3 -20.22 71.35 68.14
C LYS A 3 -20.97 70.54 67.06
N LYS A 4 -20.81 70.89 65.79
CA LYS A 4 -21.20 70.00 64.69
C LYS A 4 -20.05 68.99 64.50
N LEU A 5 -20.29 67.73 64.83
CA LEU A 5 -19.41 66.64 64.41
C LEU A 5 -19.78 66.30 62.96
N PHE A 6 -18.92 66.67 62.01
CA PHE A 6 -18.96 66.11 60.66
C PHE A 6 -18.24 64.77 60.70
N LEU A 7 -19.00 63.67 60.65
CA LEU A 7 -18.44 62.35 60.38
C LEU A 7 -18.30 62.23 58.86
N ALA A 8 -17.11 62.54 58.33
CA ALA A 8 -16.78 62.27 56.94
C ALA A 8 -16.65 60.76 56.76
N SER A 9 -17.73 60.09 56.35
CA SER A 9 -17.69 58.70 55.91
C SER A 9 -16.91 58.64 54.59
N MET A 10 -15.62 58.33 54.70
CA MET A 10 -14.74 58.04 53.58
C MET A 10 -15.26 56.75 52.91
N LEU A 11 -16.04 56.88 51.82
CA LEU A 11 -16.30 55.78 50.90
C LEU A 11 -14.97 55.42 50.22
N MET A 12 -14.11 54.66 50.89
CA MET A 12 -13.12 53.85 50.21
C MET A 12 -13.85 52.67 49.60
N SER A 13 -14.33 52.83 48.37
CA SER A 13 -14.60 51.67 47.52
C SER A 13 -13.27 51.01 47.21
N SER A 14 -12.78 50.16 48.12
CA SER A 14 -11.68 49.26 47.79
C SER A 14 -12.16 48.42 46.63
N LEU A 15 -11.52 48.57 45.47
CA LEU A 15 -11.71 47.71 44.32
C LEU A 15 -11.34 46.29 44.77
N ALA A 16 -12.32 45.55 45.29
CA ALA A 16 -12.13 44.16 45.65
C ALA A 16 -12.10 43.38 44.33
N PHE A 17 -10.89 43.05 43.87
CA PHE A 17 -10.75 42.17 42.74
C PHE A 17 -11.31 40.79 43.13
N SER A 18 -12.36 40.36 42.44
CA SER A 18 -13.05 39.09 42.67
C SER A 18 -12.21 37.92 42.15
N GLN A 19 -11.12 37.60 42.85
CA GLN A 19 -10.39 36.34 42.67
C GLN A 19 -10.77 35.39 43.81
N VAL A 20 -10.97 34.12 43.49
CA VAL A 20 -11.33 33.09 44.47
C VAL A 20 -10.17 32.12 44.63
N GLY A 21 -9.57 32.11 45.82
CA GLY A 21 -8.57 31.12 46.21
C GLY A 21 -9.17 30.06 47.13
N ILE A 22 -8.89 28.79 46.87
CA ILE A 22 -9.08 27.70 47.82
C ILE A 22 -7.69 27.28 48.27
N HIS A 23 -7.46 27.28 49.59
CA HIS A 23 -6.18 26.97 50.23
C HIS A 23 -4.99 27.88 49.89
N THR A 24 -5.15 28.85 48.99
CA THR A 24 -4.18 29.92 48.76
C THR A 24 -4.79 31.29 49.02
N SER A 25 -4.04 32.17 49.67
CA SER A 25 -4.37 33.60 49.78
C SER A 25 -3.81 34.43 48.61
N ASN A 26 -3.10 33.78 47.70
CA ASN A 26 -2.43 34.38 46.55
C ASN A 26 -2.87 33.68 45.25
N PRO A 27 -4.14 33.84 44.83
CA PRO A 27 -4.63 33.27 43.57
C PRO A 27 -3.80 33.79 42.40
N GLN A 28 -3.35 32.90 41.51
CA GLN A 28 -2.59 33.25 40.29
C GLN A 28 -3.52 33.52 39.08
N GLY A 29 -4.83 33.47 39.28
CA GLY A 29 -5.88 33.63 38.28
C GLY A 29 -7.20 34.09 38.91
N SER A 30 -8.29 33.97 38.15
CA SER A 30 -9.64 34.29 38.64
C SER A 30 -10.15 33.25 39.65
N PHE A 31 -9.74 31.98 39.49
CA PHE A 31 -9.99 30.91 40.44
C PHE A 31 -8.75 30.02 40.57
N ASN A 32 -8.32 29.74 41.79
CA ASN A 32 -7.14 28.93 42.07
C ASN A 32 -7.39 27.98 43.22
N VAL A 33 -7.06 26.71 43.04
CA VAL A 33 -7.08 25.67 44.07
C VAL A 33 -5.64 25.22 44.29
N ASP A 34 -5.15 25.44 45.50
CA ASP A 34 -3.84 24.97 45.96
C ASP A 34 -4.03 23.69 46.78
N GLY A 35 -3.81 22.54 46.14
CA GLY A 35 -4.11 21.24 46.76
C GLY A 35 -3.27 20.99 48.02
N ALA A 36 -1.97 21.31 47.95
CA ALA A 36 -1.02 21.07 49.03
C ALA A 36 -0.97 22.21 50.07
N LYS A 37 -1.61 23.35 49.79
CA LYS A 37 -1.57 24.57 50.62
C LYS A 37 -0.14 25.09 50.78
N ASP A 38 0.69 24.95 49.75
CA ASP A 38 2.10 25.27 49.80
C ASP A 38 2.50 26.49 48.96
N ASN A 39 1.53 27.16 48.32
CA ASN A 39 1.79 28.39 47.59
C ASN A 39 2.26 29.54 48.50
N PRO A 40 3.21 30.37 48.03
CA PRO A 40 3.67 31.52 48.80
C PRO A 40 2.55 32.54 48.95
N ALA A 41 2.53 33.24 50.09
CA ALA A 41 1.54 34.29 50.38
C ALA A 41 1.58 35.46 49.37
N THR A 42 2.70 35.63 48.65
CA THR A 42 2.88 36.63 47.58
C THR A 42 3.83 36.09 46.51
N GLY A 43 3.71 36.61 45.29
CA GLY A 43 4.59 36.24 44.17
C GLY A 43 4.15 34.96 43.46
N THR A 44 4.96 34.48 42.51
CA THR A 44 4.63 33.29 41.72
C THR A 44 5.07 32.01 42.43
N PRO A 45 4.20 30.99 42.55
CA PRO A 45 4.63 29.69 43.05
C PRO A 45 5.73 29.06 42.17
N ASN A 46 6.62 28.28 42.78
CA ASN A 46 7.66 27.54 42.08
C ASN A 46 7.08 26.31 41.36
N ALA A 47 7.90 25.63 40.56
CA ALA A 47 7.48 24.48 39.76
C ALA A 47 6.85 23.34 40.59
N ALA A 48 7.40 23.03 41.77
CA ALA A 48 6.87 21.96 42.62
C ALA A 48 5.51 22.33 43.24
N GLN A 49 5.37 23.58 43.70
CA GLN A 49 4.12 24.11 44.25
C GLN A 49 3.00 24.11 43.19
N GLN A 50 3.30 24.62 41.98
CA GLN A 50 2.32 24.64 40.90
C GLN A 50 1.84 23.26 40.48
N SER A 51 2.62 22.19 40.70
CA SER A 51 2.30 20.83 40.26
C SER A 51 0.98 20.30 40.81
N ASN A 52 0.56 20.79 41.97
CA ASN A 52 -0.64 20.35 42.66
C ASN A 52 -1.79 21.39 42.54
N ASP A 53 -1.60 22.43 41.74
CA ASP A 53 -2.57 23.51 41.57
C ASP A 53 -3.56 23.24 40.42
N LEU A 54 -4.79 23.71 40.60
CA LEU A 54 -5.72 24.01 39.52
C LEU A 54 -5.87 25.53 39.41
N THR A 55 -5.71 26.09 38.22
CA THR A 55 -5.81 27.54 37.96
C THR A 55 -6.76 27.83 36.80
N VAL A 56 -7.64 28.82 36.95
CA VAL A 56 -8.50 29.33 35.88
C VAL A 56 -8.22 30.82 35.68
N LEU A 57 -7.79 31.19 34.47
CA LEU A 57 -7.54 32.58 34.10
C LEU A 57 -8.84 33.29 33.68
N ASN A 58 -8.85 34.62 33.71
CA ASN A 58 -9.96 35.44 33.20
C ASN A 58 -10.21 35.28 31.68
N THR A 59 -9.25 34.68 30.96
CA THR A 59 -9.36 34.30 29.55
C THR A 59 -10.10 32.97 29.35
N GLY A 60 -10.49 32.30 30.43
CA GLY A 60 -11.13 30.98 30.44
C GLY A 60 -10.18 29.81 30.18
N ASN A 61 -8.86 30.03 30.27
CA ASN A 61 -7.89 28.95 30.21
C ASN A 61 -7.78 28.26 31.57
N VAL A 62 -7.79 26.94 31.58
CA VAL A 62 -7.66 26.09 32.76
C VAL A 62 -6.29 25.41 32.75
N GLY A 63 -5.51 25.62 33.81
CA GLY A 63 -4.26 24.92 34.07
C GLY A 63 -4.44 23.89 35.19
N ILE A 64 -3.89 22.70 35.01
CA ILE A 64 -3.68 21.71 36.09
C ILE A 64 -2.18 21.45 36.13
N GLY A 65 -1.56 21.71 37.27
CA GLY A 65 -0.11 21.64 37.43
C GLY A 65 0.66 22.87 36.91
N THR A 66 -0.04 23.93 36.51
CA THR A 66 0.54 25.19 36.01
C THR A 66 -0.37 26.38 36.24
N THR A 67 0.22 27.54 36.54
CA THR A 67 -0.49 28.81 36.69
C THR A 67 -0.50 29.65 35.41
N ALA A 68 0.23 29.22 34.38
CA ALA A 68 0.34 29.91 33.09
C ALA A 68 -0.12 28.99 31.92
N PRO A 69 -1.41 28.58 31.86
CA PRO A 69 -1.90 27.70 30.80
C PRO A 69 -1.81 28.34 29.41
N VAL A 70 -1.16 27.64 28.47
CA VAL A 70 -0.96 28.09 27.08
C VAL A 70 -2.09 27.68 26.12
N GLY A 71 -3.05 26.90 26.60
CA GLY A 71 -4.25 26.46 25.87
C GLY A 71 -5.48 26.51 26.77
N LYS A 72 -6.66 26.24 26.19
CA LYS A 72 -7.93 26.25 26.95
C LYS A 72 -7.92 25.27 28.13
N LEU A 73 -7.28 24.13 27.95
CA LEU A 73 -6.92 23.21 29.00
C LEU A 73 -5.43 22.89 28.83
N HIS A 74 -4.62 23.14 29.86
CA HIS A 74 -3.20 22.82 29.89
C HIS A 74 -2.93 21.97 31.13
N LEU A 75 -2.70 20.67 30.91
CA LEU A 75 -2.17 19.78 31.93
C LEU A 75 -0.66 19.84 31.81
N TYR A 76 0.01 20.17 32.91
CA TYR A 76 1.45 20.31 32.94
C TYR A 76 2.00 19.58 34.16
N ASN A 77 2.98 18.72 33.95
CA ASN A 77 3.70 18.05 35.02
C ASN A 77 5.08 18.69 35.18
N PRO A 78 5.28 19.60 36.16
CA PRO A 78 6.54 20.31 36.37
C PRO A 78 7.63 19.50 37.10
N ILE A 79 7.34 18.30 37.63
CA ILE A 79 8.21 17.64 38.63
C ILE A 79 9.34 16.79 38.00
N THR A 80 10.58 17.07 38.41
CA THR A 80 11.69 16.12 38.42
C THR A 80 11.63 15.27 39.70
N GLY A 81 11.21 14.00 39.61
CA GLY A 81 11.27 13.06 40.75
C GLY A 81 10.06 12.13 40.90
N SER A 82 10.23 10.90 40.40
CA SER A 82 9.63 9.60 40.81
C SER A 82 8.13 9.37 40.99
N GLU A 83 7.21 10.24 40.60
CA GLU A 83 5.82 9.79 40.34
C GLU A 83 5.62 9.53 38.86
N MET A 84 6.05 8.34 38.41
CA MET A 84 5.68 7.78 37.10
C MET A 84 4.22 7.33 37.12
N GLY A 85 3.31 8.26 37.43
CA GLY A 85 1.86 8.08 37.23
C GLY A 85 1.47 8.53 35.83
N ASN A 86 0.38 7.97 35.29
CA ASN A 86 -0.15 8.38 33.99
C ASN A 86 -0.65 9.85 34.07
N ASP A 87 -0.10 10.75 33.24
CA ASP A 87 -0.58 12.14 33.14
C ASP A 87 -2.04 12.24 32.64
N TYR A 88 -2.56 11.17 32.03
CA TYR A 88 -3.90 11.10 31.47
C TYR A 88 -4.46 9.69 31.56
N VAL A 89 -5.59 9.53 32.24
CA VAL A 89 -6.35 8.28 32.34
C VAL A 89 -7.76 8.54 31.80
N ILE A 90 -8.22 7.70 30.88
CA ILE A 90 -9.64 7.60 30.52
C ILE A 90 -10.04 6.17 30.83
N ASP A 91 -10.89 5.96 31.84
CA ASP A 91 -11.42 4.64 32.22
C ASP A 91 -12.94 4.55 31.97
N ASP A 92 -13.38 3.42 31.43
CA ASP A 92 -14.79 3.11 31.19
C ASP A 92 -15.07 1.71 31.76
N GLU A 93 -15.87 1.65 32.82
CA GLU A 93 -16.29 0.40 33.46
C GLU A 93 -17.68 -0.04 32.98
N SER A 94 -18.09 0.43 31.80
CA SER A 94 -19.44 0.21 31.28
C SER A 94 -19.69 -1.24 30.83
N PRO A 95 -20.86 -1.83 31.13
CA PRO A 95 -21.22 -3.18 30.71
C PRO A 95 -21.65 -3.29 29.23
N ILE A 96 -21.69 -2.19 28.48
CA ILE A 96 -22.11 -2.17 27.07
C ILE A 96 -20.91 -1.97 26.14
N SER A 97 -20.94 -2.59 24.95
CA SER A 97 -19.88 -2.49 23.94
C SER A 97 -19.97 -1.17 23.16
N GLN A 98 -19.56 -0.08 23.79
CA GLN A 98 -19.28 1.19 23.12
C GLN A 98 -17.79 1.52 23.18
N ILE A 99 -17.34 2.40 22.28
CA ILE A 99 -15.93 2.81 22.23
C ILE A 99 -15.76 3.97 23.22
N GLN A 100 -14.93 3.77 24.23
CA GLN A 100 -14.35 4.87 24.97
C GLN A 100 -13.33 5.60 24.09
N GLY A 101 -13.42 6.92 23.98
CA GLY A 101 -12.48 7.65 23.14
C GLY A 101 -12.43 9.16 23.38
N LEU A 102 -11.30 9.73 22.95
CA LEU A 102 -11.13 11.16 22.81
C LEU A 102 -11.79 11.62 21.50
N VAL A 103 -12.86 12.41 21.61
CA VAL A 103 -13.62 12.89 20.45
C VAL A 103 -13.15 14.29 20.06
N MET A 104 -12.57 14.42 18.86
CA MET A 104 -12.24 15.70 18.25
C MET A 104 -13.29 16.07 17.21
N ARG A 105 -13.91 17.25 17.36
CA ARG A 105 -14.91 17.77 16.43
C ARG A 105 -14.55 19.19 16.05
N ARG A 106 -14.79 19.53 14.79
CA ARG A 106 -14.63 20.89 14.28
C ARG A 106 -15.79 21.21 13.35
N SER A 107 -16.27 22.45 13.44
CA SER A 107 -17.17 23.08 12.48
C SER A 107 -16.50 24.33 11.91
N ASN A 108 -17.01 24.84 10.80
CA ASN A 108 -16.59 26.11 10.24
C ASN A 108 -17.52 27.23 10.74
N ALA A 109 -17.28 27.71 11.97
CA ALA A 109 -18.11 28.73 12.62
C ALA A 109 -19.61 28.37 12.63
N GLY A 110 -19.92 27.11 12.98
CA GLY A 110 -21.30 26.59 12.97
C GLY A 110 -21.76 26.03 11.63
N ASN A 111 -21.00 26.21 10.54
CA ASN A 111 -21.25 25.60 9.24
C ASN A 111 -20.52 24.27 9.08
N ASN A 112 -20.89 23.53 8.02
CA ASN A 112 -20.16 22.35 7.57
C ASN A 112 -18.71 22.70 7.20
N LEU A 113 -17.82 21.75 7.40
CA LEU A 113 -16.45 21.82 6.90
C LEU A 113 -16.42 21.74 5.36
N ALA A 114 -15.42 22.35 4.75
CA ALA A 114 -15.13 22.17 3.34
C ALA A 114 -14.35 20.86 3.13
N GLN A 115 -14.48 20.26 1.94
CA GLN A 115 -13.71 19.06 1.61
C GLN A 115 -12.21 19.34 1.77
N ASN A 116 -11.50 18.40 2.39
CA ASN A 116 -10.08 18.44 2.79
C ASN A 116 -9.75 19.30 4.01
N ASP A 117 -10.74 19.86 4.71
CA ASP A 117 -10.49 20.49 6.02
C ASP A 117 -10.06 19.46 7.07
N PHE A 118 -9.06 19.82 7.88
CA PHE A 118 -8.70 19.03 9.06
C PHE A 118 -9.80 19.13 10.13
N ILE A 119 -10.22 17.99 10.68
CA ILE A 119 -11.17 17.90 11.78
C ILE A 119 -10.47 18.07 13.12
N GLY A 120 -9.30 17.44 13.27
CA GLY A 120 -8.49 17.43 14.48
C GLY A 120 -7.21 16.65 14.26
N ALA A 121 -6.26 16.80 15.17
CA ALA A 121 -4.99 16.08 15.10
C ALA A 121 -4.44 15.75 16.48
N MET A 122 -3.72 14.64 16.55
CA MET A 122 -2.77 14.32 17.61
C MET A 122 -1.37 14.66 17.09
N LEU A 123 -0.63 15.51 17.81
CA LEU A 123 0.65 16.04 17.35
C LEU A 123 1.77 15.66 18.34
N PHE A 124 2.89 15.20 17.79
CA PHE A 124 4.10 14.84 18.50
C PHE A 124 5.16 15.90 18.20
N ASN A 125 5.22 16.93 19.05
CA ASN A 125 6.08 18.09 18.85
C ASN A 125 7.30 18.04 19.78
N PRO A 126 8.53 17.99 19.24
CA PRO A 126 9.72 18.18 20.06
C PRO A 126 9.86 19.66 20.47
N LYS A 127 10.49 19.90 21.63
CA LYS A 127 10.98 21.23 21.99
C LYS A 127 12.29 21.50 21.23
N ILE A 128 12.34 22.55 20.43
CA ILE A 128 13.54 22.93 19.67
C ILE A 128 13.84 24.40 19.95
N GLY A 129 15.09 24.73 20.27
CA GLY A 129 15.51 26.11 20.53
C GLY A 129 14.75 26.79 21.69
N GLY A 130 14.28 26.01 22.68
CA GLY A 130 13.54 26.53 23.83
C GLY A 130 12.01 26.62 23.65
N THR A 131 11.48 26.34 22.46
CA THR A 131 10.06 26.52 22.14
C THR A 131 9.41 25.22 21.69
N PHE A 132 8.13 25.03 22.03
CA PHE A 132 7.29 23.98 21.45
C PHE A 132 6.60 24.52 20.20
N GLY A 133 6.79 23.83 19.06
CA GLY A 133 6.08 24.13 17.81
C GLY A 133 4.80 23.30 17.64
N TYR A 134 4.03 23.59 16.59
CA TYR A 134 2.85 22.82 16.16
C TYR A 134 3.10 22.08 14.82
N ALA A 135 4.37 21.78 14.53
CA ALA A 135 4.82 21.29 13.22
C ALA A 135 5.59 19.95 13.31
N GLY A 136 5.34 19.16 14.35
CA GLY A 136 5.90 17.82 14.50
C GLY A 136 5.24 16.77 13.62
N ALA A 137 5.51 15.50 13.92
CA ALA A 137 4.76 14.39 13.34
C ALA A 137 3.36 14.31 13.96
N GLY A 138 2.41 13.64 13.31
CA GLY A 138 1.08 13.52 13.87
C GLY A 138 0.12 12.66 13.09
N MET A 139 -1.06 12.48 13.66
CA MET A 139 -2.20 11.82 13.05
C MET A 139 -3.32 12.84 12.93
N ALA A 140 -3.94 12.96 11.75
CA ALA A 140 -4.99 13.94 11.52
C ALA A 140 -6.22 13.31 10.85
N GLY A 141 -7.40 13.65 11.36
CA GLY A 141 -8.67 13.39 10.68
C GLY A 141 -8.92 14.47 9.63
N ILE A 142 -9.28 14.07 8.43
CA ILE A 142 -9.57 14.97 7.31
C ILE A 142 -11.01 14.75 6.87
N TYR A 143 -11.77 15.83 6.73
CA TYR A 143 -13.11 15.77 6.17
C TYR A 143 -13.04 15.54 4.67
N ARG A 144 -13.72 14.51 4.17
CA ARG A 144 -13.77 14.16 2.74
C ARG A 144 -15.18 14.23 2.15
N GLY A 145 -16.16 14.55 3.00
CA GLY A 145 -17.53 14.76 2.58
C GLY A 145 -17.75 16.08 1.84
N ASN A 146 -19.01 16.32 1.51
CA ASN A 146 -19.49 17.42 0.69
C ASN A 146 -20.61 18.24 1.38
N GLY A 147 -20.72 18.13 2.70
CA GLY A 147 -21.79 18.74 3.50
C GLY A 147 -23.05 17.89 3.65
N THR A 148 -23.20 16.80 2.90
CA THR A 148 -24.28 15.80 3.08
C THR A 148 -23.76 14.43 3.50
N THR A 149 -22.52 14.10 3.14
CA THR A 149 -21.84 12.88 3.59
C THR A 149 -20.86 13.16 4.72
N ALA A 150 -20.76 12.22 5.66
CA ALA A 150 -19.81 12.27 6.78
C ALA A 150 -18.51 11.50 6.46
N LEU A 151 -18.06 11.55 5.21
CA LEU A 151 -16.85 10.86 4.78
C LEU A 151 -15.62 11.52 5.39
N THR A 152 -14.68 10.70 5.84
CA THR A 152 -13.44 11.14 6.47
C THR A 152 -12.27 10.26 6.02
N ALA A 153 -11.08 10.84 6.02
CA ALA A 153 -9.81 10.13 5.86
C ALA A 153 -8.94 10.30 7.11
N LEU A 154 -8.00 9.38 7.29
CA LEU A 154 -6.96 9.46 8.31
C LEU A 154 -5.60 9.65 7.64
N ALA A 155 -4.87 10.69 8.04
CA ALA A 155 -3.53 10.98 7.54
C ALA A 155 -2.47 10.83 8.64
N LEU A 156 -1.37 10.15 8.31
CA LEU A 156 -0.13 10.15 9.07
C LEU A 156 0.82 11.19 8.47
N ARG A 157 1.27 12.13 9.31
CA ARG A 157 2.01 13.32 8.90
C ARG A 157 3.38 13.36 9.57
N VAL A 158 4.38 13.86 8.85
CA VAL A 158 5.76 14.01 9.28
C VAL A 158 6.32 15.37 8.82
N ASN A 159 7.51 15.73 9.31
CA ASN A 159 8.31 16.87 8.79
C ASN A 159 7.51 18.16 8.56
N SER A 160 6.84 18.69 9.58
CA SER A 160 6.02 19.91 9.43
C SER A 160 4.86 19.72 8.47
N ASN A 161 3.93 18.85 8.83
CA ASN A 161 2.62 18.70 8.19
C ASN A 161 2.61 17.98 6.82
N GLN A 162 3.72 17.39 6.38
CA GLN A 162 3.79 16.56 5.17
C GLN A 162 3.05 15.24 5.39
N GLU A 163 2.07 14.94 4.54
CA GLU A 163 1.37 13.65 4.56
C GLU A 163 2.28 12.56 3.97
N ALA A 164 2.56 11.53 4.78
CA ALA A 164 3.36 10.38 4.36
C ALA A 164 2.48 9.17 4.01
N VAL A 165 1.42 8.96 4.79
CA VAL A 165 0.47 7.85 4.60
C VAL A 165 -0.95 8.36 4.80
N ARG A 166 -1.89 7.88 3.98
CA ARG A 166 -3.32 8.14 4.13
C ARG A 166 -4.10 6.85 4.09
N ILE A 167 -5.14 6.74 4.91
CA ILE A 167 -6.27 5.86 4.68
C ILE A 167 -7.42 6.77 4.22
N ASP A 168 -7.85 6.61 2.98
CA ASP A 168 -8.87 7.47 2.37
C ASP A 168 -10.29 7.08 2.79
N GLU A 169 -11.28 7.84 2.32
CA GLU A 169 -12.70 7.62 2.59
C GLU A 169 -13.26 6.32 2.01
N ASN A 170 -12.53 5.66 1.10
CA ASN A 170 -12.87 4.37 0.51
C ASN A 170 -12.08 3.21 1.15
N ALA A 171 -11.35 3.48 2.23
CA ALA A 171 -10.45 2.57 2.93
C ALA A 171 -9.26 2.06 2.09
N ASN A 172 -8.81 2.86 1.11
CA ASN A 172 -7.56 2.64 0.39
C ASN A 172 -6.40 3.28 1.16
N VAL A 173 -5.24 2.61 1.17
CA VAL A 173 -4.01 3.09 1.79
C VAL A 173 -3.10 3.72 0.73
N GLY A 174 -2.86 5.02 0.81
CA GLY A 174 -1.86 5.71 0.00
C GLY A 174 -0.57 5.92 0.78
N ILE A 175 0.59 5.58 0.21
CA ILE A 175 1.93 5.92 0.71
C ILE A 175 2.57 6.89 -0.27
N GLY A 176 2.84 8.12 0.17
CA GLY A 176 3.32 9.20 -0.71
C GLY A 176 2.29 9.74 -1.71
N THR A 177 1.03 9.27 -1.65
CA THR A 177 -0.09 9.76 -2.45
C THR A 177 -1.32 9.99 -1.57
N SER A 178 -2.09 11.02 -1.91
CA SER A 178 -3.34 11.39 -1.21
C SER A 178 -4.61 10.94 -1.96
N THR A 179 -4.43 10.37 -3.15
CA THR A 179 -5.49 9.90 -4.05
C THR A 179 -5.18 8.47 -4.52
N PRO A 180 -5.14 7.48 -3.60
CA PRO A 180 -4.83 6.10 -3.95
C PRO A 180 -5.89 5.55 -4.92
N THR A 181 -5.46 4.92 -6.01
CA THR A 181 -6.37 4.27 -6.99
C THR A 181 -6.55 2.77 -6.74
N GLU A 182 -5.72 2.20 -5.87
CA GLU A 182 -5.76 0.81 -5.45
C GLU A 182 -5.78 0.69 -3.92
N ARG A 183 -6.13 -0.49 -3.39
CA ARG A 183 -6.23 -0.73 -1.94
C ARG A 183 -4.95 -0.38 -1.17
N LEU A 184 -3.81 -0.60 -1.81
CA LEU A 184 -2.52 -0.09 -1.38
C LEU A 184 -1.86 0.53 -2.61
N ASP A 185 -1.68 1.84 -2.58
CA ASP A 185 -1.04 2.60 -3.65
C ASP A 185 0.21 3.29 -3.08
N VAL A 186 1.35 3.07 -3.73
CA VAL A 186 2.65 3.61 -3.31
C VAL A 186 3.19 4.48 -4.43
N ALA A 187 3.20 5.79 -4.21
CA ALA A 187 3.87 6.72 -5.10
C ALA A 187 5.40 6.67 -4.88
N GLY A 188 6.06 5.77 -5.59
CA GLY A 188 7.51 5.57 -5.53
C GLY A 188 7.89 4.09 -5.50
N ASN A 189 8.98 3.77 -4.81
CA ASN A 189 9.48 2.39 -4.71
C ASN A 189 9.02 1.71 -3.42
N ALA A 190 8.62 0.44 -3.53
CA ALA A 190 8.34 -0.43 -2.39
C ALA A 190 9.44 -1.50 -2.22
N ARG A 191 9.85 -1.76 -0.98
CA ARG A 191 10.77 -2.87 -0.66
C ARG A 191 10.08 -3.86 0.27
N VAL A 192 9.90 -5.10 -0.18
CA VAL A 192 9.45 -6.22 0.66
C VAL A 192 10.68 -7.02 1.08
N ARG A 193 10.98 -7.05 2.39
CA ARG A 193 12.23 -7.65 2.91
C ARG A 193 12.23 -9.17 2.86
N THR A 194 11.06 -9.78 3.04
CA THR A 194 10.91 -11.24 3.09
C THR A 194 9.72 -11.63 2.26
N ILE A 195 9.98 -12.43 1.23
CA ILE A 195 8.96 -13.14 0.45
C ILE A 195 9.30 -14.61 0.61
N THR A 196 8.60 -15.29 1.52
CA THR A 196 8.87 -16.71 1.80
C THR A 196 8.26 -17.54 0.66
N PRO A 197 9.05 -18.37 -0.03
CA PRO A 197 8.50 -19.33 -0.98
C PRO A 197 7.53 -20.27 -0.24
N VAL A 198 6.33 -20.46 -0.77
CA VAL A 198 5.38 -21.42 -0.21
C VAL A 198 5.97 -22.83 -0.38
N THR A 199 6.05 -23.60 0.71
CA THR A 199 6.46 -25.01 0.67
C THR A 199 5.33 -25.87 0.10
N GLY A 200 5.63 -26.70 -0.90
CA GLY A 200 4.69 -27.68 -1.49
C GLY A 200 4.67 -27.69 -3.02
N SER A 201 3.76 -28.48 -3.58
CA SER A 201 3.54 -28.63 -5.04
C SER A 201 2.69 -27.49 -5.64
N THR A 202 2.67 -26.32 -5.02
CA THR A 202 1.94 -25.15 -5.55
C THR A 202 2.84 -24.38 -6.50
N VAL A 203 2.40 -24.25 -7.76
CA VAL A 203 3.06 -23.44 -8.78
C VAL A 203 3.28 -22.02 -8.25
N VAL A 204 4.55 -21.60 -8.14
CA VAL A 204 4.89 -20.20 -7.85
C VAL A 204 4.71 -19.41 -9.13
N THR A 205 3.75 -18.49 -9.16
CA THR A 205 3.57 -17.56 -10.29
C THR A 205 4.43 -16.31 -10.06
N PRO A 206 5.29 -15.92 -11.03
CA PRO A 206 6.00 -14.65 -10.94
C PRO A 206 5.00 -13.48 -10.87
N VAL A 207 5.38 -12.45 -10.12
CA VAL A 207 4.64 -11.19 -10.07
C VAL A 207 5.38 -10.19 -10.95
N TYR A 208 4.67 -9.60 -11.90
CA TYR A 208 5.17 -8.53 -12.77
C TYR A 208 4.52 -7.21 -12.36
N SER A 209 5.13 -6.08 -12.71
CA SER A 209 4.47 -4.77 -12.66
C SER A 209 4.08 -4.33 -14.07
N ASP A 210 2.92 -3.69 -14.23
CA ASP A 210 2.58 -2.99 -15.46
C ASP A 210 3.29 -1.63 -15.57
N ALA A 211 2.99 -0.88 -16.64
CA ALA A 211 3.56 0.44 -16.90
C ALA A 211 3.18 1.49 -15.84
N ASN A 212 2.13 1.23 -15.06
CA ASN A 212 1.65 2.10 -13.99
C ASN A 212 2.08 1.61 -12.60
N GLY A 213 2.86 0.52 -12.50
CA GLY A 213 3.32 -0.06 -11.24
C GLY A 213 2.34 -1.04 -10.59
N VAL A 214 1.24 -1.41 -11.25
CA VAL A 214 0.27 -2.39 -10.73
C VAL A 214 0.83 -3.79 -10.85
N LEU A 215 0.76 -4.56 -9.75
CA LEU A 215 1.26 -5.93 -9.72
C LEU A 215 0.27 -6.91 -10.36
N VAL A 216 0.75 -7.71 -11.33
CA VAL A 216 -0.03 -8.67 -12.12
C VAL A 216 0.65 -10.04 -12.19
N LYS A 217 -0.13 -11.09 -12.52
CA LYS A 217 0.32 -12.50 -12.54
C LYS A 217 0.87 -12.97 -13.90
N ALA A 218 0.85 -12.12 -14.92
CA ALA A 218 1.39 -12.36 -16.26
C ALA A 218 2.13 -11.12 -16.72
N SER A 219 3.19 -11.25 -17.54
CA SER A 219 3.90 -10.08 -18.05
C SER A 219 2.91 -9.20 -18.83
N PRO A 220 2.64 -7.96 -18.39
CA PRO A 220 1.79 -7.03 -19.11
C PRO A 220 2.53 -6.35 -20.26
N SER A 221 3.84 -6.61 -20.40
CA SER A 221 4.67 -6.02 -21.43
C SER A 221 4.51 -6.78 -22.74
N VAL A 222 3.96 -6.10 -23.74
CA VAL A 222 4.00 -6.54 -25.15
C VAL A 222 5.42 -6.48 -25.73
N THR A 223 6.44 -6.06 -24.98
CA THR A 223 7.83 -5.90 -25.43
C THR A 223 8.74 -6.96 -24.79
N TYR A 224 8.57 -7.27 -23.50
CA TYR A 224 9.43 -8.25 -22.82
C TYR A 224 8.62 -9.33 -22.09
N GLY A 225 8.79 -10.60 -22.50
CA GLY A 225 8.29 -11.75 -21.76
C GLY A 225 6.79 -12.03 -21.90
N GLU A 226 6.10 -11.41 -22.87
CA GLU A 226 4.76 -11.85 -23.26
C GLU A 226 4.79 -13.35 -23.53
N THR A 227 3.96 -14.11 -22.81
CA THR A 227 3.87 -15.56 -22.95
C THR A 227 2.51 -15.93 -23.50
N THR A 228 2.47 -16.35 -24.76
CA THR A 228 1.23 -16.75 -25.43
C THR A 228 1.29 -18.24 -25.75
N SER A 229 0.26 -18.98 -25.38
CA SER A 229 0.21 -20.43 -25.59
C SER A 229 -1.11 -20.87 -26.19
N ASN A 230 -1.05 -21.95 -26.97
CA ASN A 230 -2.24 -22.58 -27.54
C ASN A 230 -1.95 -24.07 -27.78
N SER A 231 -3.00 -24.86 -28.03
CA SER A 231 -2.88 -26.27 -28.37
C SER A 231 -3.89 -26.69 -29.42
N VAL A 232 -3.50 -27.59 -30.31
CA VAL A 232 -4.36 -28.19 -31.35
C VAL A 232 -4.15 -29.70 -31.39
N SER A 233 -5.22 -30.45 -31.66
CA SER A 233 -5.14 -31.88 -31.93
C SER A 233 -5.39 -32.15 -33.41
N LEU A 234 -4.48 -32.87 -34.06
CA LEU A 234 -4.50 -33.08 -35.51
C LEU A 234 -4.40 -34.56 -35.85
N ALA A 235 -5.23 -35.00 -36.80
CA ALA A 235 -5.11 -36.31 -37.42
C ALA A 235 -3.79 -36.44 -38.19
N SER A 236 -3.36 -37.69 -38.45
CA SER A 236 -2.20 -37.99 -39.30
C SER A 236 -2.29 -37.24 -40.64
N GLY A 237 -1.25 -36.50 -41.01
CA GLY A 237 -1.17 -35.71 -42.24
C GLY A 237 -1.96 -34.39 -42.24
N ALA A 238 -2.76 -34.11 -41.20
CA ALA A 238 -3.53 -32.87 -41.12
C ALA A 238 -2.63 -31.69 -40.72
N THR A 239 -2.96 -30.51 -41.26
CA THR A 239 -2.37 -29.22 -40.87
C THR A 239 -3.41 -28.40 -40.13
N GLY A 240 -3.03 -27.75 -39.03
CA GLY A 240 -3.88 -26.80 -38.33
C GLY A 240 -3.10 -25.61 -37.80
N THR A 241 -3.83 -24.54 -37.50
CA THR A 241 -3.27 -23.34 -36.88
C THR A 241 -2.91 -23.61 -35.43
N LEU A 242 -1.63 -23.51 -35.11
CA LEU A 242 -1.10 -23.74 -33.78
C LEU A 242 -1.16 -22.46 -32.95
N ILE A 243 -0.88 -21.30 -33.54
CA ILE A 243 -1.12 -19.99 -32.93
C ILE A 243 -1.34 -18.93 -34.01
N THR A 244 -2.19 -17.94 -33.75
CA THR A 244 -2.44 -16.79 -34.63
C THR A 244 -2.54 -15.51 -33.82
N GLY A 245 -2.54 -14.35 -34.50
CA GLY A 245 -2.59 -13.04 -33.85
C GLY A 245 -1.30 -12.65 -33.11
N VAL A 246 -0.18 -13.31 -33.41
CA VAL A 246 1.12 -13.00 -32.78
C VAL A 246 1.55 -11.60 -33.24
N THR A 247 1.80 -10.70 -32.29
CA THR A 247 2.26 -9.34 -32.56
C THR A 247 3.64 -9.32 -33.20
N GLN A 248 4.02 -8.21 -33.84
CA GLN A 248 5.33 -8.13 -34.48
C GLN A 248 6.47 -8.14 -33.45
N GLY A 249 7.49 -8.97 -33.66
CA GLY A 249 8.63 -9.14 -32.75
C GLY A 249 9.46 -10.39 -32.99
N ILE A 250 10.42 -10.64 -32.11
CA ILE A 250 11.28 -11.82 -32.05
C ILE A 250 10.85 -12.67 -30.86
N TYR A 251 10.68 -13.96 -31.09
CA TYR A 251 10.18 -14.88 -30.08
C TYR A 251 11.05 -16.13 -29.97
N LYS A 252 11.02 -16.69 -28.78
CA LYS A 252 11.34 -18.09 -28.54
C LYS A 252 10.05 -18.89 -28.54
N ALA A 253 9.93 -19.90 -29.40
CA ALA A 253 8.78 -20.81 -29.39
C ALA A 253 9.20 -22.18 -28.87
N VAL A 254 8.37 -22.77 -28.01
CA VAL A 254 8.52 -24.15 -27.55
C VAL A 254 7.31 -24.94 -27.99
N VAL A 255 7.51 -25.99 -28.78
CA VAL A 255 6.45 -26.91 -29.21
C VAL A 255 6.60 -28.22 -28.44
N LEU A 256 5.49 -28.66 -27.84
CA LEU A 256 5.41 -29.91 -27.09
C LEU A 256 4.40 -30.85 -27.74
N THR A 257 4.73 -32.13 -27.81
CA THR A 257 3.81 -33.21 -28.15
C THR A 257 4.17 -34.47 -27.37
N SER A 258 3.20 -35.36 -27.17
CA SER A 258 3.39 -36.58 -26.41
C SER A 258 2.56 -37.72 -26.96
N ASP A 259 2.97 -38.95 -26.66
CA ASP A 259 2.12 -40.13 -26.83
C ASP A 259 1.44 -40.55 -25.53
N ALA A 260 0.55 -41.54 -25.62
CA ALA A 260 -0.14 -42.08 -24.45
C ALA A 260 0.71 -43.08 -23.64
N CYS A 261 1.93 -43.40 -24.09
CA CYS A 261 2.73 -44.48 -23.50
C CYS A 261 3.77 -43.99 -22.51
N VAL A 262 4.41 -42.83 -22.75
CA VAL A 262 5.26 -42.05 -21.80
C VAL A 262 6.12 -41.00 -22.55
N TYR A 263 6.20 -41.06 -23.87
CA TYR A 263 7.15 -40.23 -24.62
C TYR A 263 6.63 -38.81 -24.77
N VAL A 264 7.45 -37.85 -24.34
CA VAL A 264 7.25 -36.41 -24.50
C VAL A 264 8.39 -35.85 -25.34
N ALA A 265 8.01 -35.19 -26.44
CA ALA A 265 8.88 -34.47 -27.33
C ALA A 265 8.70 -32.97 -27.11
N THR A 266 9.80 -32.28 -26.85
CA THR A 266 9.85 -30.82 -26.67
C THR A 266 10.90 -30.25 -27.60
N ALA A 267 10.53 -29.39 -28.54
CA ALA A 267 11.48 -28.67 -29.39
C ALA A 267 11.35 -27.16 -29.21
N GLU A 268 12.48 -26.50 -29.37
CA GLU A 268 12.65 -25.06 -29.22
C GLU A 268 13.00 -24.44 -30.56
N TYR A 269 12.42 -23.27 -30.85
CA TYR A 269 12.58 -22.54 -32.11
C TYR A 269 12.83 -21.06 -31.85
N PHE A 270 13.61 -20.42 -32.73
CA PHE A 270 13.60 -18.97 -32.88
C PHE A 270 12.57 -18.59 -33.94
N VAL A 271 11.79 -17.55 -33.65
CA VAL A 271 10.78 -17.00 -34.54
C VAL A 271 11.04 -15.52 -34.74
N HIS A 272 11.24 -15.10 -35.98
CA HIS A 272 11.12 -13.68 -36.35
C HIS A 272 9.73 -13.50 -36.92
N ASN A 273 9.01 -12.48 -36.46
CA ASN A 273 7.63 -12.26 -36.85
C ASN A 273 7.38 -10.80 -37.25
N TYR A 274 7.92 -10.37 -38.39
CA TYR A 274 7.60 -9.04 -38.94
C TYR A 274 6.88 -9.18 -40.28
N SER A 275 5.80 -8.42 -40.46
CA SER A 275 5.01 -8.45 -41.68
C SER A 275 5.64 -7.62 -42.80
N PHE A 276 6.45 -6.62 -42.45
CA PHE A 276 7.17 -5.81 -43.43
C PHE A 276 8.19 -6.66 -44.19
N ASN A 277 8.17 -6.55 -45.52
CA ASN A 277 9.06 -7.26 -46.45
C ASN A 277 9.08 -8.80 -46.28
N SER A 278 8.00 -9.41 -45.76
CA SER A 278 7.94 -10.85 -45.47
C SER A 278 9.08 -11.32 -44.53
N SER A 279 9.50 -10.45 -43.61
CA SER A 279 10.55 -10.72 -42.63
C SER A 279 10.03 -11.55 -41.45
N PHE A 280 9.47 -12.72 -41.77
CA PHE A 280 9.10 -13.72 -40.80
C PHE A 280 9.74 -15.06 -41.14
N SER A 281 10.24 -15.73 -40.11
CA SER A 281 10.97 -16.97 -40.24
C SER A 281 10.90 -17.78 -38.96
N ILE A 282 11.08 -19.09 -39.10
CA ILE A 282 11.17 -20.02 -37.99
C ILE A 282 12.34 -20.97 -38.21
N ARG A 283 13.08 -21.26 -37.13
CA ARG A 283 14.24 -22.15 -37.14
C ARG A 283 14.28 -22.96 -35.86
N GLY A 284 14.51 -24.27 -35.98
CA GLY A 284 14.77 -25.14 -34.83
C GLY A 284 16.13 -24.84 -34.17
N ILE A 285 16.15 -24.86 -32.84
CA ILE A 285 17.35 -24.62 -32.01
C ILE A 285 17.81 -25.93 -31.39
N THR A 286 16.94 -26.53 -30.58
CA THR A 286 17.26 -27.71 -29.78
C THR A 286 15.97 -28.43 -29.39
N GLY A 287 16.08 -29.58 -28.74
CA GLY A 287 14.94 -30.25 -28.15
C GLY A 287 15.33 -31.45 -27.32
N LEU A 288 14.32 -32.04 -26.67
CA LEU A 288 14.43 -33.22 -25.84
C LEU A 288 13.31 -34.21 -26.16
N LEU A 289 13.68 -35.48 -26.37
CA LEU A 289 12.76 -36.61 -26.32
C LEU A 289 12.99 -37.37 -25.02
N SER A 290 11.93 -37.54 -24.24
CA SER A 290 12.00 -38.26 -22.96
C SER A 290 10.87 -39.28 -22.84
N PRO A 291 11.13 -40.53 -22.40
CA PRO A 291 12.44 -41.10 -22.09
C PRO A 291 13.11 -41.63 -23.37
N SER A 292 14.24 -41.08 -23.79
CA SER A 292 14.98 -41.61 -24.95
C SER A 292 16.49 -41.58 -24.72
N THR A 293 17.20 -42.51 -25.37
CA THR A 293 18.66 -42.50 -25.46
C THR A 293 19.17 -41.48 -26.47
N THR A 294 18.35 -41.12 -27.46
CA THR A 294 18.58 -39.99 -28.38
C THR A 294 18.08 -38.70 -27.71
N LYS A 295 18.98 -37.73 -27.54
CA LYS A 295 18.66 -36.54 -26.75
C LYS A 295 17.83 -35.49 -27.49
N GLY A 296 17.85 -35.40 -28.82
CA GLY A 296 17.23 -34.26 -29.51
C GLY A 296 16.68 -34.58 -30.90
N PRO A 297 15.90 -33.64 -31.48
CA PRO A 297 15.32 -33.78 -32.80
C PRO A 297 16.35 -33.51 -33.90
N THR A 298 16.06 -33.98 -35.10
CA THR A 298 16.69 -33.48 -36.33
C THR A 298 15.76 -32.46 -36.97
N PHE A 299 16.30 -31.26 -37.26
CA PHE A 299 15.58 -30.21 -37.96
C PHE A 299 15.97 -30.19 -39.44
N ASN A 300 14.97 -30.21 -40.33
CA ASN A 300 15.17 -29.99 -41.76
C ASN A 300 14.44 -28.70 -42.19
N GLU A 301 15.23 -27.67 -42.48
CA GLU A 301 14.78 -26.31 -42.79
C GLU A 301 14.62 -26.14 -44.29
N THR A 302 13.42 -26.45 -44.80
CA THR A 302 13.16 -26.47 -46.26
C THR A 302 13.12 -25.09 -46.90
N ASN A 303 12.74 -24.06 -46.12
CA ASN A 303 12.74 -22.66 -46.48
C ASN A 303 12.70 -21.82 -45.18
N GLN A 304 12.71 -20.49 -45.29
CA GLN A 304 12.75 -19.62 -44.10
C GLN A 304 11.54 -19.76 -43.17
N THR A 305 10.40 -20.26 -43.65
CA THR A 305 9.14 -20.33 -42.89
C THR A 305 8.77 -21.74 -42.47
N THR A 306 9.58 -22.76 -42.78
CA THR A 306 9.18 -24.17 -42.65
C THR A 306 10.29 -25.02 -42.04
N THR A 307 10.03 -25.51 -40.83
CA THR A 307 10.91 -26.41 -40.09
C THR A 307 10.26 -27.78 -39.92
N VAL A 308 10.82 -28.82 -40.53
CA VAL A 308 10.43 -30.21 -40.26
C VAL A 308 11.20 -30.70 -39.03
N THR A 309 10.47 -31.19 -38.03
CA THR A 309 11.03 -31.72 -36.77
C THR A 309 10.83 -33.23 -36.72
N THR A 310 11.94 -33.96 -36.74
CA THR A 310 11.95 -35.42 -36.75
C THR A 310 12.57 -35.94 -35.47
N TRP A 311 11.88 -36.88 -34.84
CA TRP A 311 12.32 -37.61 -33.65
C TRP A 311 12.69 -39.03 -34.04
N THR A 312 13.79 -39.52 -33.46
CA THR A 312 14.26 -40.89 -33.59
C THR A 312 14.40 -41.50 -32.20
N GLY A 313 14.45 -42.84 -32.08
CA GLY A 313 14.59 -43.52 -30.80
C GLY A 313 13.27 -43.78 -30.04
N LYS A 314 12.12 -43.45 -30.65
CA LYS A 314 10.79 -43.79 -30.13
C LYS A 314 10.33 -45.18 -30.61
N PRO A 315 9.95 -46.11 -29.71
CA PRO A 315 9.29 -47.37 -30.06
C PRO A 315 7.82 -47.20 -30.49
N ALA A 316 7.20 -48.30 -30.93
CA ALA A 316 5.75 -48.33 -31.12
C ALA A 316 5.01 -48.18 -29.78
N CYS A 317 3.89 -47.47 -29.78
CA CYS A 317 3.03 -47.25 -28.62
C CYS A 317 1.71 -48.01 -28.79
N GLN A 318 1.07 -48.39 -27.67
CA GLN A 318 -0.22 -49.07 -27.62
C GLN A 318 -1.37 -48.23 -28.22
N ASP A 319 -1.17 -46.92 -28.37
CA ASP A 319 -2.09 -46.02 -29.06
C ASP A 319 -2.03 -46.12 -30.59
N GLY A 320 -1.26 -47.07 -31.13
CA GLY A 320 -1.05 -47.28 -32.56
C GLY A 320 0.06 -46.42 -33.16
N GLY A 321 0.69 -45.53 -32.38
CA GLY A 321 1.76 -44.67 -32.86
C GLY A 321 3.08 -45.40 -33.09
N ASN A 322 3.63 -45.31 -34.29
CA ASN A 322 4.93 -45.88 -34.65
C ASN A 322 6.10 -44.92 -34.29
N SER A 323 7.30 -45.15 -34.83
CA SER A 323 8.48 -44.32 -34.57
C SER A 323 8.36 -42.88 -35.08
N THR A 324 7.46 -42.58 -36.02
CA THR A 324 7.23 -41.23 -36.54
C THR A 324 6.10 -40.50 -35.83
N ALA A 325 5.42 -41.14 -34.88
CA ALA A 325 4.20 -40.63 -34.27
C ALA A 325 4.34 -39.30 -33.52
N LEU A 326 5.55 -38.77 -33.32
CA LEU A 326 5.80 -37.46 -32.72
C LEU A 326 6.41 -36.46 -33.71
N ASN A 327 6.58 -36.83 -34.98
CA ASN A 327 7.15 -35.97 -36.00
C ASN A 327 6.11 -34.95 -36.45
N TYR A 328 6.57 -33.74 -36.75
CA TYR A 328 5.70 -32.67 -37.23
C TYR A 328 6.49 -31.64 -38.03
N THR A 329 5.77 -30.84 -38.80
CA THR A 329 6.31 -29.67 -39.47
C THR A 329 5.69 -28.43 -38.86
N VAL A 330 6.52 -27.45 -38.49
CA VAL A 330 6.04 -26.11 -38.12
C VAL A 330 6.19 -25.22 -39.34
N THR A 331 5.13 -24.46 -39.66
CA THR A 331 5.12 -23.53 -40.78
C THR A 331 4.62 -22.15 -40.37
N MET A 332 5.21 -21.09 -40.91
CA MET A 332 4.65 -19.74 -40.86
C MET A 332 4.00 -19.42 -42.22
N PRO A 333 2.67 -19.56 -42.39
CA PRO A 333 2.01 -19.21 -43.65
C PRO A 333 1.97 -17.70 -43.89
N SER A 334 2.00 -16.91 -42.82
CA SER A 334 2.01 -15.45 -42.82
C SER A 334 2.59 -14.95 -41.50
N ALA A 335 3.02 -13.68 -41.47
CA ALA A 335 3.33 -13.02 -40.21
C ALA A 335 2.10 -13.06 -39.27
N GLY A 336 2.36 -13.36 -38.01
CA GLY A 336 1.36 -13.49 -36.95
C GLY A 336 0.77 -14.89 -36.81
N THR A 337 1.09 -15.83 -37.70
CA THR A 337 0.51 -17.18 -37.69
C THR A 337 1.58 -18.26 -37.77
N ILE A 338 1.46 -19.27 -36.90
CA ILE A 338 2.24 -20.49 -36.94
C ILE A 338 1.28 -21.67 -37.03
N ASN A 339 1.46 -22.50 -38.04
CA ASN A 339 0.75 -23.76 -38.24
C ASN A 339 1.62 -24.94 -37.85
N VAL A 340 0.98 -26.07 -37.57
CA VAL A 340 1.64 -27.36 -37.39
C VAL A 340 0.98 -28.42 -38.26
N THR A 341 1.79 -29.27 -38.87
CA THR A 341 1.36 -30.45 -39.62
C THR A 341 1.80 -31.69 -38.88
N ASN A 342 0.87 -32.60 -38.62
CA ASN A 342 1.19 -33.89 -38.02
C ASN A 342 1.80 -34.82 -39.07
N ASN A 343 3.10 -35.12 -38.96
CA ASN A 343 3.79 -36.05 -39.86
C ASN A 343 3.84 -37.48 -39.30
N GLY A 344 3.23 -37.71 -38.14
CA GLY A 344 3.07 -39.02 -37.53
C GLY A 344 1.92 -39.81 -38.13
N ASN A 345 1.82 -41.08 -37.74
CA ASN A 345 0.84 -42.03 -38.27
C ASN A 345 -0.49 -42.06 -37.48
N VAL A 346 -0.59 -41.29 -36.40
CA VAL A 346 -1.75 -41.24 -35.50
C VAL A 346 -2.02 -39.82 -35.08
N SER A 347 -3.23 -39.55 -34.58
CA SER A 347 -3.60 -38.22 -34.09
C SER A 347 -2.73 -37.80 -32.90
N ARG A 348 -2.33 -36.53 -32.89
CA ARG A 348 -1.50 -35.94 -31.84
C ARG A 348 -1.93 -34.53 -31.46
N ALA A 349 -1.78 -34.25 -30.18
CA ALA A 349 -1.87 -32.89 -29.65
C ALA A 349 -0.50 -32.21 -29.75
N TYR A 350 -0.52 -30.97 -30.22
CA TYR A 350 0.64 -30.09 -30.27
C TYR A 350 0.31 -28.86 -29.45
N LYS A 351 1.18 -28.53 -28.50
CA LYS A 351 1.10 -27.31 -27.70
C LYS A 351 2.25 -26.39 -28.08
N ILE A 352 2.00 -25.10 -28.18
CA ILE A 352 3.04 -24.08 -28.36
C ILE A 352 3.05 -23.09 -27.20
N ILE A 353 4.24 -22.62 -26.85
CA ILE A 353 4.46 -21.49 -25.94
C ILE A 353 5.40 -20.53 -26.65
N LEU A 354 4.97 -19.29 -26.91
CA LEU A 354 5.82 -18.21 -27.41
C LEU A 354 6.22 -17.33 -26.24
N THR A 355 7.50 -16.96 -26.17
CA THR A 355 8.02 -15.95 -25.26
C THR A 355 8.69 -14.86 -26.09
N ARG A 356 8.19 -13.62 -26.00
CA ARG A 356 8.78 -12.47 -26.71
C ARG A 356 10.15 -12.09 -26.12
N LEU A 357 11.09 -11.77 -26.99
CA LEU A 357 12.49 -11.47 -26.64
C LEU A 357 12.88 -9.99 -26.81
N ASP A 358 12.09 -9.16 -27.50
CA ASP A 358 12.46 -7.81 -27.94
C ASP A 358 11.47 -6.67 -27.67
#